data_AF-A0A348MTZ7-F1
#
_entry.id   AF-A0A348MTZ7-F1
#
_cell.length_a   1.000
_cell.length_b   1.000
_cell.length_c   1.000
_cell.angle_alpha   90.00
_cell.angle_beta   90.00
_cell.angle_gamma   90.00
#
_symmetry.space_group_name_H-M   'P 1'
#
loop_
_entity.id
_entity.type
_entity.pdbx_description
1 polymer ?
#
loop_
_entity_poly.entity_id
_entity_poly.type
_entity_poly.pdbx_seq_one_letter_code
_entity_poly.pdbx_strand_id
1 'polypeptide(L)'
;MQDINSAVETLVQSSNTYFLLIGAIMVFAMHAGFAFLEVGTVRHKNQVNALVKIITDFAVSCIAYFFVGYWIAYDVTFFSSAQELANNNGYDLVKFFFLMTFAAAIPAIISGGIAERAKFYPFLIASAMIVAVVYPFFEGLIWNGNYGFQAWLQQTTGASFHDFAGSVVVHGMGGWLALVGVYFLGLRKGREKDNRLIAFAPSNIPFLALGTWILCIGWFGFNVMSAQSMDGISGLVAMNSLMAMVGGILAALWFGKNDPGFIHNGP
;
A
#
# COMPACT_ATOMS: atom_id res chain seq x y z
N MET A 1 -18.33 40.26 3.58
CA MET A 1 -17.45 39.42 4.43
C MET A 1 -17.99 38.01 4.59
N GLN A 2 -19.27 37.82 4.90
CA GLN A 2 -19.88 36.49 5.07
C GLN A 2 -19.84 35.63 3.79
N ASP A 3 -20.14 36.21 2.62
CA ASP A 3 -20.06 35.50 1.33
C ASP A 3 -18.62 35.13 0.93
N ILE A 4 -17.65 35.98 1.28
CA ILE A 4 -16.23 35.73 1.01
C ILE A 4 -15.74 34.57 1.89
N ASN A 5 -16.12 34.54 3.16
CA ASN A 5 -15.74 33.46 4.08
C ASN A 5 -16.34 32.11 3.62
N SER A 6 -17.59 32.11 3.16
CA SER A 6 -18.24 30.91 2.63
C SER A 6 -17.59 30.39 1.33
N ALA A 7 -17.19 31.30 0.42
CA ALA A 7 -16.49 30.93 -0.80
C ALA A 7 -15.09 30.35 -0.52
N VAL A 8 -14.36 30.94 0.42
CA VAL A 8 -13.03 30.44 0.84
C VAL A 8 -13.15 29.07 1.49
N GLU A 9 -14.12 28.86 2.37
CA GLU A 9 -14.35 27.56 3.01
C GLU A 9 -14.66 26.46 1.98
N THR A 10 -15.56 26.76 1.04
CA THR A 10 -15.90 25.84 -0.05
C THR A 10 -14.66 25.48 -0.89
N LEU A 11 -13.82 26.48 -1.20
CA LEU A 11 -12.58 26.26 -1.96
C LEU A 11 -11.59 25.38 -1.18
N VAL A 12 -11.40 25.60 0.12
CA VAL A 12 -10.50 24.81 0.96
C VAL A 12 -10.97 23.35 1.03
N GLN A 13 -12.26 23.13 1.31
CA GLN A 13 -12.83 21.77 1.37
C GLN A 13 -12.72 21.03 0.03
N SER A 14 -13.06 21.71 -1.07
CA SER A 14 -12.95 21.14 -2.42
C SER A 14 -11.49 20.83 -2.77
N SER A 15 -10.56 21.71 -2.39
CA SER A 15 -9.12 21.52 -2.64
C SER A 15 -8.54 20.36 -1.85
N ASN A 16 -8.92 20.20 -0.57
CA ASN A 16 -8.51 19.06 0.25
C ASN A 16 -9.04 17.74 -0.32
N THR A 17 -10.30 17.73 -0.74
CA THR A 17 -10.92 16.55 -1.37
C THR A 17 -10.22 16.20 -2.68
N TYR A 18 -9.97 17.18 -3.55
CA TYR A 18 -9.25 16.99 -4.81
C TYR A 18 -7.83 16.48 -4.57
N PHE A 19 -7.09 17.09 -3.64
CA PHE A 19 -5.74 16.70 -3.26
C PHE A 19 -5.69 15.22 -2.85
N LEU A 20 -6.58 14.80 -1.95
CA LEU A 20 -6.63 13.43 -1.46
C LEU A 20 -7.09 12.45 -2.54
N LEU A 21 -8.01 12.85 -3.43
CA LEU A 21 -8.49 12.03 -4.54
C LEU A 21 -7.38 11.72 -5.55
N ILE A 22 -6.58 12.72 -5.91
CA ILE A 22 -5.40 12.50 -6.76
C ILE A 22 -4.42 11.53 -6.09
N GLY A 23 -4.21 11.67 -4.78
CA GLY A 23 -3.44 10.70 -4.00
C GLY A 23 -4.00 9.28 -4.10
N ALA A 24 -5.30 9.12 -3.89
CA ALA A 24 -5.96 7.82 -3.94
C ALA A 24 -5.87 7.18 -5.34
N ILE A 25 -6.00 7.97 -6.41
CA ILE A 25 -5.83 7.49 -7.79
C ILE A 25 -4.38 7.05 -8.05
N MET A 26 -3.39 7.81 -7.57
CA MET A 26 -1.97 7.46 -7.72
C MET A 26 -1.62 6.18 -6.95
N VAL A 27 -2.16 6.01 -5.74
CA VAL A 27 -1.95 4.79 -4.95
C VAL A 27 -2.75 3.61 -5.53
N PHE A 28 -3.94 3.86 -6.09
CA PHE A 28 -4.66 2.85 -6.87
C PHE A 28 -3.83 2.36 -8.06
N ALA A 29 -3.13 3.26 -8.76
CA ALA A 29 -2.20 2.87 -9.84
C ALA A 29 -1.05 1.97 -9.34
N MET A 30 -0.62 2.09 -8.07
CA MET A 30 0.38 1.17 -7.49
C MET A 30 -0.06 -0.29 -7.53
N HIS A 31 -1.37 -0.58 -7.50
CA HIS A 31 -1.87 -1.96 -7.63
C HIS A 31 -1.58 -2.56 -9.01
N ALA A 32 -1.65 -1.74 -10.07
CA ALA A 32 -1.13 -2.15 -11.38
C ALA A 32 0.39 -2.34 -11.34
N GLY A 33 1.10 -1.47 -10.61
CA GLY A 33 2.53 -1.60 -10.33
C GLY A 33 2.91 -2.94 -9.71
N PHE A 34 2.25 -3.33 -8.61
CA PHE A 34 2.41 -4.64 -7.96
C PHE A 34 2.10 -5.79 -8.90
N ALA A 35 1.01 -5.70 -9.68
CA ALA A 35 0.65 -6.73 -10.65
C ALA A 35 1.75 -6.95 -11.70
N PHE A 36 2.25 -5.89 -12.32
CA PHE A 36 3.29 -6.00 -13.35
C PHE A 36 4.66 -6.40 -12.77
N LEU A 37 5.01 -5.94 -11.57
CA LEU A 37 6.21 -6.36 -10.86
C LEU A 37 6.17 -7.87 -10.53
N GLU A 38 5.04 -8.38 -10.01
CA GLU A 38 4.87 -9.80 -9.72
C GLU A 38 4.90 -10.62 -11.03
N VAL A 39 4.14 -10.22 -12.04
CA VAL A 39 4.05 -10.95 -13.32
C VAL A 39 5.40 -11.02 -14.05
N GLY A 40 6.20 -9.96 -13.97
CA GLY A 40 7.54 -9.93 -14.54
C GLY A 40 8.53 -10.86 -13.82
N THR A 41 8.35 -11.09 -12.51
CA THR A 41 9.26 -11.88 -11.66
C THR A 41 8.88 -13.35 -11.53
N VAL A 42 7.60 -13.72 -11.62
CA VAL A 42 7.17 -15.13 -11.61
C VAL A 42 7.54 -15.86 -12.90
N ARG A 43 7.53 -17.20 -12.90
CA ARG A 43 7.75 -17.97 -14.14
C ARG A 43 6.53 -17.85 -15.07
N HIS A 44 6.75 -17.91 -16.38
CA HIS A 44 5.70 -17.77 -17.42
C HIS A 44 4.40 -18.53 -17.12
N LYS A 45 4.50 -19.79 -16.66
CA LYS A 45 3.34 -20.63 -16.32
C LYS A 45 2.42 -20.06 -15.23
N ASN A 46 2.87 -19.08 -14.45
CA ASN A 46 2.15 -18.49 -13.33
C ASN A 46 1.68 -17.04 -13.59
N GLN A 47 1.99 -16.46 -14.75
CA GLN A 47 1.68 -15.05 -15.05
C GLN A 47 0.18 -14.74 -15.00
N VAL A 48 -0.65 -15.60 -15.61
CA VAL A 48 -2.12 -15.44 -15.59
C VAL A 48 -2.67 -15.46 -14.17
N ASN A 49 -2.19 -16.41 -13.35
CA ASN A 49 -2.61 -16.50 -11.95
C ASN A 49 -2.17 -15.27 -11.14
N ALA A 50 -0.99 -14.70 -11.40
CA ALA A 50 -0.54 -13.48 -10.74
C ALA A 50 -1.43 -12.28 -11.07
N LEU A 51 -1.76 -12.06 -12.35
CA LEU A 51 -2.65 -10.96 -12.78
C LEU A 51 -4.05 -11.07 -12.15
N VAL A 52 -4.67 -12.24 -12.27
CA VAL A 52 -6.03 -12.47 -11.73
C VAL A 52 -6.05 -12.33 -10.22
N LYS A 53 -5.00 -12.78 -9.54
CA LYS A 53 -4.89 -12.68 -8.08
C LYS A 53 -4.89 -11.23 -7.62
N ILE A 54 -4.05 -10.35 -8.16
CA ILE A 54 -3.95 -8.95 -7.69
C ILE A 54 -5.26 -8.19 -7.90
N ILE A 55 -5.91 -8.31 -9.06
CA ILE A 55 -7.19 -7.59 -9.29
C ILE A 55 -8.33 -8.13 -8.43
N THR A 56 -8.39 -9.46 -8.22
CA THR A 56 -9.42 -10.07 -7.37
C THR A 56 -9.18 -9.71 -5.90
N ASP A 57 -7.93 -9.73 -5.48
CA ASP A 57 -7.48 -9.38 -4.13
C ASP A 57 -7.82 -7.93 -3.79
N PHE A 58 -7.62 -6.99 -4.72
CA PHE A 58 -8.06 -5.61 -4.55
C PHE A 58 -9.58 -5.50 -4.31
N ALA A 59 -10.40 -6.21 -5.08
CA ALA A 59 -11.85 -6.20 -4.92
C ALA A 59 -12.30 -6.80 -3.57
N VAL A 60 -11.70 -7.93 -3.17
CA VAL A 60 -11.97 -8.56 -1.87
C VAL A 60 -11.53 -7.67 -0.72
N SER A 61 -10.34 -7.06 -0.82
CA SER A 61 -9.81 -6.12 0.17
C SER A 61 -10.71 -4.90 0.32
N CYS A 62 -11.21 -4.34 -0.79
CA CYS A 62 -12.12 -3.21 -0.76
C CYS A 62 -13.40 -3.54 0.02
N ILE A 63 -14.05 -4.68 -0.26
CA ILE A 63 -15.26 -5.10 0.47
C ILE A 63 -14.95 -5.34 1.95
N ALA A 64 -13.86 -6.04 2.26
CA ALA A 64 -13.45 -6.36 3.62
C ALA A 64 -13.16 -5.09 4.46
N TYR A 65 -12.47 -4.12 3.86
CA TYR A 65 -12.17 -2.85 4.50
C TYR A 65 -13.42 -1.97 4.61
N PHE A 66 -14.27 -1.92 3.59
CA PHE A 66 -15.50 -1.12 3.58
C PHE A 66 -16.47 -1.51 4.71
N PHE A 67 -16.73 -2.80 4.89
CA PHE A 67 -17.73 -3.26 5.85
C PHE A 67 -17.20 -3.47 7.27
N VAL A 68 -15.90 -3.72 7.42
CA VAL A 68 -15.31 -4.10 8.72
C VAL A 68 -14.08 -3.26 9.04
N GLY A 69 -13.10 -3.21 8.14
CA GLY A 69 -11.80 -2.64 8.48
C GLY A 69 -11.85 -1.16 8.82
N TYR A 70 -12.47 -0.34 7.98
CA TYR A 70 -12.57 1.10 8.21
C TYR A 70 -13.35 1.43 9.49
N TRP A 71 -14.35 0.60 9.81
CA TRP A 71 -15.07 0.71 11.07
C TRP A 71 -14.16 0.41 12.27
N ILE A 72 -13.33 -0.63 12.22
CA ILE A 72 -12.36 -0.94 13.29
C ILE A 72 -11.32 0.17 13.46
N ALA A 73 -10.80 0.72 12.36
CA ALA A 73 -9.73 1.71 12.41
C ALA A 73 -10.23 3.11 12.84
N TYR A 74 -11.38 3.55 12.30
CA TYR A 74 -11.84 4.95 12.37
C TYR A 74 -13.23 5.14 12.96
N ASP A 75 -13.94 4.07 13.34
CA ASP A 75 -15.33 4.09 13.82
C ASP A 75 -16.33 4.72 12.81
N VAL A 76 -16.06 4.56 11.51
CA VAL A 76 -16.90 5.09 10.42
C VAL A 76 -17.59 3.95 9.67
N THR A 77 -18.89 4.12 9.42
CA THR A 77 -19.70 3.25 8.56
C THR A 77 -20.34 4.06 7.44
N PHE A 78 -20.79 3.39 6.37
CA PHE A 78 -21.36 4.04 5.18
C PHE A 78 -22.87 3.81 5.02
N PHE A 79 -23.58 3.66 6.14
CA PHE A 79 -25.04 3.43 6.15
C PHE A 79 -25.87 4.72 6.21
N SER A 80 -25.22 5.89 6.32
CA SER A 80 -25.86 7.20 6.24
C SER A 80 -26.40 7.50 4.83
N SER A 81 -27.24 8.53 4.73
CA SER A 81 -27.79 8.96 3.43
C SER A 81 -26.69 9.47 2.48
N ALA A 82 -26.92 9.36 1.17
CA ALA A 82 -25.99 9.88 0.17
C ALA A 82 -25.73 11.39 0.32
N GLN A 83 -26.73 12.15 0.77
CA GLN A 83 -26.58 13.58 1.04
C GLN A 83 -25.60 13.84 2.18
N GLU A 84 -25.69 13.06 3.25
CA GLU A 84 -24.80 13.18 4.42
C GLU A 84 -23.37 12.76 4.07
N LEU A 85 -23.20 11.65 3.33
CA LEU A 85 -21.89 11.17 2.88
C LEU A 85 -21.23 12.12 1.86
N ALA A 86 -22.02 12.91 1.13
CA ALA A 86 -21.52 13.90 0.18
C ALA A 86 -21.16 15.25 0.82
N ASN A 87 -21.37 15.42 2.13
CA ASN A 87 -20.95 16.62 2.86
C ASN A 87 -19.45 16.87 2.72
N ASN A 88 -19.03 18.14 2.82
CA ASN A 88 -17.64 18.55 2.64
C ASN A 88 -17.03 18.07 1.30
N ASN A 89 -17.85 18.02 0.24
CA ASN A 89 -17.50 17.48 -1.07
C ASN A 89 -17.14 15.98 -1.07
N GLY A 90 -17.58 15.23 -0.06
CA GLY A 90 -17.29 13.80 0.06
C GLY A 90 -15.87 13.50 0.52
N TYR A 91 -15.22 14.42 1.25
CA TYR A 91 -13.86 14.22 1.78
C TYR A 91 -13.70 12.87 2.50
N ASP A 92 -14.65 12.48 3.34
CA ASP A 92 -14.57 11.21 4.09
C ASP A 92 -14.66 9.97 3.18
N LEU A 93 -15.44 10.05 2.09
CA LEU A 93 -15.49 8.99 1.06
C LEU A 93 -14.14 8.88 0.33
N VAL A 94 -13.52 10.02 0.02
CA VAL A 94 -12.21 10.05 -0.63
C VAL A 94 -11.10 9.58 0.32
N LYS A 95 -11.19 9.92 1.61
CA LYS A 95 -10.28 9.43 2.64
C LYS A 95 -10.39 7.92 2.80
N PHE A 96 -11.60 7.37 2.80
CA PHE A 96 -11.79 5.92 2.73
C PHE A 96 -11.12 5.33 1.49
N PHE A 97 -11.34 5.91 0.30
CA PHE A 97 -10.73 5.41 -0.93
C PHE A 97 -9.19 5.42 -0.84
N PHE A 98 -8.60 6.51 -0.33
CA PHE A 98 -7.17 6.62 -0.10
C PHE A 98 -6.66 5.50 0.82
N LEU A 99 -7.22 5.35 2.03
CA LEU A 99 -6.74 4.37 3.01
C LEU A 99 -7.06 2.92 2.61
N MET A 100 -8.15 2.67 1.89
CA MET A 100 -8.44 1.35 1.32
C MET A 100 -7.35 0.91 0.35
N THR A 101 -6.79 1.83 -0.45
CA THR A 101 -5.69 1.48 -1.36
C THR A 101 -4.39 1.14 -0.61
N PHE A 102 -4.17 1.68 0.59
CA PHE A 102 -3.07 1.31 1.49
C PHE A 102 -3.31 -0.07 2.09
N ALA A 103 -4.53 -0.32 2.59
CA ALA A 103 -4.94 -1.61 3.14
C ALA A 103 -4.72 -2.74 2.13
N ALA A 104 -5.17 -2.55 0.89
CA ALA A 104 -5.02 -3.53 -0.19
C ALA A 104 -3.55 -3.76 -0.60
N ALA A 105 -2.63 -2.82 -0.33
CA ALA A 105 -1.23 -2.99 -0.69
C ALA A 105 -0.55 -4.09 0.14
N ILE A 106 -1.05 -4.37 1.35
CA ILE A 106 -0.48 -5.37 2.26
C ILE A 106 -0.64 -6.79 1.67
N PRO A 107 -1.84 -7.25 1.29
CA PRO A 107 -2.02 -8.48 0.52
C PRO A 107 -1.19 -8.55 -0.77
N ALA A 108 -1.04 -7.44 -1.50
CA ALA A 108 -0.21 -7.40 -2.71
C ALA A 108 1.29 -7.65 -2.42
N ILE A 109 1.82 -7.12 -1.31
CA ILE A 109 3.18 -7.41 -0.84
C ILE A 109 3.32 -8.90 -0.48
N ILE A 110 2.36 -9.42 0.29
CA ILE A 110 2.34 -10.83 0.70
C ILE A 110 2.30 -11.75 -0.53
N SER A 111 1.44 -11.41 -1.49
CA SER A 111 1.24 -12.09 -2.77
C SER A 111 2.56 -12.35 -3.50
N GLY A 112 3.40 -11.34 -3.65
CA GLY A 112 4.72 -11.45 -4.28
C GLY A 112 5.65 -12.39 -3.52
N GLY A 113 5.67 -12.31 -2.18
CA GLY A 113 6.49 -13.18 -1.33
C GLY A 113 6.12 -14.66 -1.47
N ILE A 114 4.83 -14.97 -1.52
CA ILE A 114 4.30 -16.35 -1.57
C ILE A 114 3.97 -16.84 -2.99
N ALA A 115 4.37 -16.09 -4.01
CA ALA A 115 4.04 -16.39 -5.40
C ALA A 115 4.42 -17.84 -5.81
N GLU A 116 3.65 -18.38 -6.76
CA GLU A 116 3.82 -19.69 -7.39
C GLU A 116 3.59 -20.94 -6.52
N ARG A 117 3.31 -20.78 -5.22
CA ARG A 117 3.11 -21.91 -4.29
C ARG A 117 1.91 -21.77 -3.36
N ALA A 118 1.44 -20.55 -3.13
CA ALA A 118 0.17 -20.33 -2.45
C ALA A 118 -1.01 -20.70 -3.36
N LYS A 119 -2.04 -21.32 -2.76
CA LYS A 119 -3.33 -21.56 -3.43
C LYS A 119 -4.13 -20.24 -3.48
N PHE A 120 -4.87 -20.04 -4.56
CA PHE A 120 -5.62 -18.81 -4.84
C PHE A 120 -6.65 -18.45 -3.76
N TYR A 121 -7.64 -19.31 -3.51
CA TYR A 121 -8.71 -19.01 -2.53
C TYR A 121 -8.24 -18.91 -1.07
N PRO A 122 -7.34 -19.79 -0.57
CA PRO A 122 -6.77 -19.61 0.77
C PRO A 122 -6.05 -18.26 0.94
N PHE A 123 -5.34 -17.79 -0.09
CA PHE A 123 -4.75 -16.46 -0.07
C PHE A 123 -5.82 -15.36 0.00
N LEU A 124 -6.88 -15.43 -0.81
CA LEU A 124 -7.95 -14.43 -0.77
C LEU A 124 -8.68 -14.36 0.58
N ILE A 125 -8.91 -15.51 1.22
CA ILE A 125 -9.51 -15.56 2.55
C ILE A 125 -8.57 -14.95 3.59
N ALA A 126 -7.27 -15.27 3.52
CA ALA A 126 -6.26 -14.67 4.39
C ALA A 126 -6.18 -13.15 4.21
N SER A 127 -6.17 -12.68 2.95
CA SER A 127 -6.20 -11.27 2.60
C SER A 127 -7.42 -10.56 3.19
N ALA A 128 -8.61 -11.12 3.00
CA ALA A 128 -9.84 -10.57 3.56
C ALA A 128 -9.77 -10.45 5.10
N MET A 129 -9.24 -11.46 5.81
CA MET A 129 -9.10 -11.39 7.27
C MET A 129 -8.05 -10.35 7.71
N ILE A 130 -6.94 -10.24 6.98
CA ILE A 130 -5.91 -9.24 7.26
C ILE A 130 -6.48 -7.84 7.09
N VAL A 131 -7.14 -7.57 5.96
CA VAL A 131 -7.68 -6.25 5.62
C VAL A 131 -8.95 -5.92 6.41
N ALA A 132 -9.73 -6.90 6.83
CA ALA A 132 -10.91 -6.67 7.68
C ALA A 132 -10.54 -6.39 9.14
N VAL A 133 -9.50 -7.05 9.69
CA VAL A 133 -9.29 -7.08 11.15
C VAL A 133 -7.85 -6.76 11.55
N VAL A 134 -6.86 -7.50 11.05
CA VAL A 134 -5.48 -7.43 11.56
C VAL A 134 -4.85 -6.07 11.25
N TYR A 135 -4.91 -5.64 9.99
CA TYR A 135 -4.37 -4.37 9.55
C TYR A 135 -5.11 -3.18 10.17
N PRO A 136 -6.45 -3.08 10.07
CA PRO A 136 -7.17 -1.91 10.59
C PRO A 136 -7.07 -1.73 12.10
N PHE A 137 -6.93 -2.83 12.85
CA PHE A 137 -6.62 -2.74 14.28
C PHE A 137 -5.30 -2.00 14.50
N PHE A 138 -4.23 -2.39 13.81
CA PHE A 138 -2.93 -1.74 13.94
C PHE A 138 -2.92 -0.32 13.35
N GLU A 139 -3.58 -0.11 12.21
CA GLU A 139 -3.81 1.20 11.61
C GLU A 139 -4.45 2.17 12.61
N GLY A 140 -5.55 1.75 13.26
CA GLY A 140 -6.25 2.55 14.26
C GLY A 140 -5.40 2.88 15.49
N LEU A 141 -4.57 1.94 15.96
CA LEU A 141 -3.62 2.20 17.05
C LEU A 141 -2.62 3.31 16.71
N ILE A 142 -2.07 3.26 15.48
CA ILE A 142 -0.97 4.13 15.09
C ILE A 142 -1.45 5.48 14.55
N TRP A 143 -2.46 5.48 13.67
CA TRP A 143 -2.91 6.68 12.94
C TRP A 143 -4.19 7.30 13.46
N ASN A 144 -5.02 6.55 14.21
CA ASN A 144 -6.26 7.09 14.78
C ASN A 144 -6.20 7.29 16.31
N GLY A 145 -5.15 6.81 16.97
CA GLY A 145 -4.98 6.93 18.42
C GLY A 145 -5.88 6.00 19.24
N ASN A 146 -6.39 4.93 18.63
CA ASN A 146 -7.32 4.01 19.26
C ASN A 146 -6.74 3.43 20.56
N TYR A 147 -7.62 3.25 21.55
CA TYR A 147 -7.32 2.68 22.86
C TYR A 147 -6.21 3.41 23.66
N GLY A 148 -5.85 4.63 23.28
CA GLY A 148 -4.83 5.43 23.98
C GLY A 148 -3.39 4.92 23.80
N PHE A 149 -3.14 4.06 22.80
CA PHE A 149 -1.83 3.42 22.63
C PHE A 149 -0.68 4.42 22.39
N GLN A 150 -0.89 5.43 21.53
CA GLN A 150 0.09 6.49 21.31
C GLN A 150 0.38 7.29 22.58
N ALA A 151 -0.65 7.58 23.38
CA ALA A 151 -0.49 8.28 24.66
C ALA A 151 0.32 7.44 25.67
N TRP A 152 0.02 6.14 25.75
CA TRP A 152 0.79 5.20 26.57
C TRP A 152 2.26 5.11 26.13
N LEU A 153 2.53 5.02 24.83
CA LEU A 153 3.89 5.03 24.28
C LEU A 153 4.64 6.30 24.66
N GLN A 154 4.01 7.46 24.46
CA GLN A 154 4.58 8.77 24.81
C GLN A 154 4.89 8.87 26.30
N GLN A 155 3.98 8.41 27.16
CA GLN A 155 4.16 8.44 28.61
C GLN A 155 5.26 7.49 29.09
N THR A 156 5.38 6.30 28.47
CA THR A 156 6.31 5.26 28.92
C THR A 156 7.72 5.44 28.36
N THR A 157 7.83 5.87 27.10
CA THR A 157 9.12 5.94 26.37
C THR A 157 9.64 7.36 26.16
N GLY A 158 8.80 8.38 26.40
CA GLY A 158 9.11 9.78 26.09
C GLY A 158 8.89 10.15 24.61
N ALA A 159 8.43 9.24 23.76
CA ALA A 159 8.14 9.50 22.35
C ALA A 159 6.88 8.75 21.85
N SER A 160 6.17 9.36 20.91
CA SER A 160 5.08 8.71 20.16
C SER A 160 5.66 7.94 18.97
N PHE A 161 4.95 6.92 18.50
CA PHE A 161 5.37 6.20 17.30
C PHE A 161 4.94 6.98 16.05
N HIS A 162 5.92 7.45 15.28
CA HIS A 162 5.68 8.21 14.06
C HIS A 162 5.94 7.35 12.82
N ASP A 163 4.87 7.07 12.08
CA ASP A 163 4.93 6.45 10.77
C ASP A 163 4.11 7.29 9.79
N PHE A 164 4.77 8.13 9.00
CA PHE A 164 4.11 9.18 8.22
C PHE A 164 3.22 8.65 7.10
N ALA A 165 3.70 7.62 6.39
CA ALA A 165 3.00 7.06 5.23
C ALA A 165 2.88 5.53 5.28
N GLY A 166 3.39 4.84 6.30
CA GLY A 166 3.19 3.40 6.46
C GLY A 166 4.42 2.55 6.15
N SER A 167 5.61 3.04 6.48
CA SER A 167 6.84 2.23 6.43
C SER A 167 6.73 0.97 7.30
N VAL A 168 6.08 1.06 8.45
CA VAL A 168 5.80 -0.08 9.32
C VAL A 168 4.35 -0.54 9.19
N VAL A 169 3.40 0.40 9.21
CA VAL A 169 1.96 0.11 9.19
C VAL A 169 1.52 -0.63 7.92
N VAL A 170 2.13 -0.34 6.76
CA VAL A 170 1.85 -1.02 5.50
C VAL A 170 2.99 -1.95 5.11
N HIS A 171 4.18 -1.40 4.84
CA HIS A 171 5.29 -2.16 4.26
C HIS A 171 5.88 -3.17 5.24
N GLY A 172 6.13 -2.74 6.49
CA GLY A 172 6.60 -3.62 7.56
C GLY A 172 5.62 -4.75 7.85
N MET A 173 4.33 -4.44 8.03
CA MET A 173 3.29 -5.46 8.23
C MET A 173 3.25 -6.46 7.07
N GLY A 174 3.17 -5.97 5.83
CA GLY A 174 3.18 -6.83 4.63
C GLY A 174 4.42 -7.71 4.56
N GLY A 175 5.60 -7.15 4.81
CA GLY A 175 6.88 -7.87 4.81
C GLY A 175 6.98 -8.95 5.87
N TRP A 176 6.58 -8.66 7.11
CA TRP A 176 6.61 -9.64 8.21
C TRP A 176 5.59 -10.76 8.00
N LEU A 177 4.36 -10.44 7.56
CA LEU A 177 3.36 -11.44 7.22
C LEU A 177 3.80 -12.30 6.02
N ALA A 178 4.42 -11.69 5.01
CA ALA A 178 5.00 -12.40 3.89
C ALA A 178 6.09 -13.36 4.36
N LEU A 179 7.00 -12.93 5.24
CA LEU A 179 8.07 -13.76 5.79
C LEU A 179 7.51 -15.01 6.50
N VAL A 180 6.50 -14.84 7.35
CA VAL A 180 5.80 -15.97 8.01
C VAL A 180 5.16 -16.89 6.97
N GLY A 181 4.49 -16.33 5.95
CA GLY A 181 3.92 -17.11 4.85
C GLY A 181 4.98 -17.90 4.07
N VAL A 182 6.14 -17.30 3.80
CA VAL A 182 7.27 -17.96 3.14
C VAL A 182 7.83 -19.09 4.02
N TYR A 183 7.95 -18.88 5.33
CA TYR A 183 8.42 -19.90 6.27
C TYR A 183 7.54 -21.16 6.22
N PHE A 184 6.22 -21.02 6.29
CA PHE A 184 5.30 -22.16 6.24
C PHE A 184 5.18 -22.82 4.87
N LEU A 185 5.25 -22.05 3.78
CA LEU A 185 5.16 -22.60 2.43
C LEU A 185 6.46 -23.26 1.95
N GLY A 186 7.60 -22.86 2.52
CA GLY A 186 8.92 -23.36 2.16
C GLY A 186 9.41 -22.95 0.77
N LEU A 187 10.42 -23.68 0.30
CA LEU A 187 11.12 -23.42 -0.96
C LEU A 187 10.21 -23.67 -2.17
N ARG A 188 10.34 -22.79 -3.17
CA ARG A 188 9.71 -23.01 -4.48
C ARG A 188 10.28 -24.27 -5.13
N LYS A 189 9.40 -25.12 -5.67
CA LYS A 189 9.80 -26.30 -6.47
C LYS A 189 10.77 -25.90 -7.59
N GLY A 190 11.94 -26.53 -7.60
CA GLY A 190 13.03 -26.29 -8.56
C GLY A 190 14.04 -25.22 -8.15
N ARG A 191 13.94 -24.66 -6.93
CA ARG A 191 14.90 -23.66 -6.41
C ARG A 191 16.17 -24.31 -5.82
N GLU A 192 16.13 -25.62 -5.60
CA GLU A 192 17.28 -26.43 -5.22
C GLU A 192 17.59 -27.41 -6.35
N LYS A 193 18.84 -27.43 -6.79
CA LYS A 193 19.37 -28.38 -7.77
C LYS A 193 20.77 -28.76 -7.33
N ASP A 194 21.06 -30.07 -7.26
CA ASP A 194 22.37 -30.60 -6.87
C ASP A 194 22.86 -30.04 -5.52
N ASN A 195 21.98 -30.00 -4.50
CA ASN A 195 22.21 -29.40 -3.17
C ASN A 195 22.66 -27.92 -3.21
N ARG A 196 22.36 -27.20 -4.29
CA ARG A 196 22.64 -25.77 -4.43
C ARG A 196 21.35 -25.01 -4.69
N LEU A 197 21.26 -23.83 -4.08
CA LEU A 197 20.18 -22.89 -4.36
C LEU A 197 20.43 -22.19 -5.70
N ILE A 198 19.43 -22.17 -6.55
CA ILE A 198 19.44 -21.49 -7.85
C ILE A 198 18.34 -20.43 -7.89
N ALA A 199 18.66 -19.26 -8.46
CA ALA A 199 17.68 -18.22 -8.71
C ALA A 199 16.82 -18.56 -9.93
N PHE A 200 15.55 -18.17 -9.91
CA PHE A 200 14.74 -18.14 -11.13
C PHE A 200 14.92 -16.77 -11.77
N ALA A 201 15.31 -16.75 -13.04
CA ALA A 201 15.32 -15.53 -13.82
C ALA A 201 13.89 -14.96 -13.93
N PRO A 202 13.72 -13.64 -13.88
CA PRO A 202 12.45 -13.00 -14.23
C PRO A 202 11.98 -13.45 -15.60
N SER A 203 10.69 -13.71 -15.75
CA SER A 203 10.12 -14.16 -17.03
C SER A 203 9.92 -13.02 -18.02
N ASN A 204 9.77 -11.77 -17.54
CA ASN A 204 9.54 -10.62 -18.40
C ASN A 204 10.07 -9.33 -17.75
N ILE A 205 11.29 -8.92 -18.16
CA ILE A 205 11.93 -7.68 -17.70
C ILE A 205 11.12 -6.43 -18.06
N PRO A 206 10.57 -6.28 -19.29
CA PRO A 206 9.68 -5.15 -19.60
C PRO A 206 8.50 -4.97 -18.64
N PHE A 207 7.82 -6.06 -18.25
CA PHE A 207 6.72 -5.98 -17.28
C PHE A 207 7.20 -5.66 -15.88
N LEU A 208 8.31 -6.27 -15.46
CA LEU A 208 8.96 -5.94 -14.18
C LEU A 208 9.31 -4.44 -14.12
N ALA A 209 9.91 -3.90 -15.17
CA ALA A 209 10.28 -2.50 -15.30
C ALA A 209 9.05 -1.58 -15.33
N LEU A 210 8.02 -1.94 -16.10
CA LEU A 210 6.76 -1.19 -16.16
C LEU A 210 6.10 -1.09 -14.78
N GLY A 211 6.03 -2.21 -14.07
CA GLY A 211 5.49 -2.25 -12.71
C GLY A 211 6.25 -1.31 -11.77
N THR A 212 7.58 -1.35 -11.86
CA THR A 212 8.47 -0.48 -11.08
C THR A 212 8.22 1.00 -11.35
N TRP A 213 8.15 1.42 -12.61
CA TRP A 213 7.88 2.82 -12.97
C TRP A 213 6.50 3.30 -12.51
N ILE A 214 5.48 2.45 -12.58
CA ILE A 214 4.15 2.76 -12.05
C ILE A 214 4.21 2.95 -10.53
N LEU A 215 4.93 2.09 -9.82
CA LEU A 215 5.14 2.24 -8.38
C LEU A 215 5.88 3.54 -8.06
N CYS A 216 6.93 3.91 -8.80
CA CYS A 216 7.64 5.19 -8.63
C CYS A 216 6.69 6.40 -8.67
N ILE A 217 5.77 6.41 -9.63
CA ILE A 217 4.75 7.47 -9.73
C ILE A 217 3.80 7.40 -8.54
N GLY A 218 3.27 6.22 -8.24
CA GLY A 218 2.32 6.02 -7.16
C GLY A 218 2.86 6.37 -5.78
N TRP A 219 4.17 6.22 -5.54
CA TRP A 219 4.82 6.58 -4.27
C TRP A 219 4.72 8.06 -3.92
N PHE A 220 4.59 8.96 -4.90
CA PHE A 220 4.29 10.36 -4.60
C PHE A 220 2.86 10.54 -4.07
N GLY A 221 1.91 9.76 -4.59
CA GLY A 221 0.56 9.66 -4.01
C GLY A 221 0.60 9.11 -2.60
N PHE A 222 1.36 8.04 -2.38
CA PHE A 222 1.50 7.38 -1.09
C PHE A 222 2.14 8.28 -0.02
N ASN A 223 3.27 8.93 -0.35
CA ASN A 223 3.99 9.74 0.62
C ASN A 223 3.41 11.15 0.73
N VAL A 224 3.40 11.93 -0.36
CA VAL A 224 3.06 13.36 -0.30
C VAL A 224 1.61 13.57 0.15
N MET A 225 0.70 12.72 -0.33
CA MET A 225 -0.73 12.86 -0.04
C MET A 225 -1.15 12.23 1.29
N SER A 226 -0.24 11.52 1.98
CA SER A 226 -0.45 11.11 3.39
C SER A 226 -0.56 12.28 4.36
N ALA A 227 -0.24 13.50 3.90
CA ALA A 227 -0.64 14.75 4.56
C ALA A 227 -2.16 14.93 4.72
N GLN A 228 -2.97 14.23 3.90
CA GLN A 228 -4.44 14.22 3.87
C GLN A 228 -5.15 15.55 3.64
N SER A 229 -4.44 16.68 3.64
CA SER A 229 -4.98 18.01 3.39
C SER A 229 -3.92 18.90 2.75
N MET A 230 -4.37 19.97 2.09
CA MET A 230 -3.52 21.00 1.51
C MET A 230 -2.76 21.81 2.56
N ASP A 231 -3.19 21.81 3.82
CA ASP A 231 -2.46 22.46 4.91
C ASP A 231 -1.21 21.66 5.30
N GLY A 232 -1.30 20.33 5.27
CA GLY A 232 -0.19 19.42 5.59
C GLY A 232 0.76 19.13 4.42
N ILE A 233 0.46 19.60 3.20
CA ILE A 233 1.29 19.30 2.03
C ILE A 233 2.70 19.87 2.20
N SER A 234 3.71 19.08 1.83
CA SER A 234 5.11 19.50 1.97
C SER A 234 5.95 19.12 0.76
N GLY A 235 6.56 20.13 0.13
CA GLY A 235 7.55 19.93 -0.92
C GLY A 235 8.80 19.17 -0.43
N LEU A 236 9.09 19.23 0.88
CA LEU A 236 10.19 18.48 1.48
C LEU A 236 9.91 16.97 1.45
N VAL A 237 8.65 16.55 1.70
CA VAL A 237 8.26 15.13 1.59
C VAL A 237 8.42 14.63 0.15
N ALA A 238 8.02 15.45 -0.84
CA ALA A 238 8.19 15.11 -2.25
C ALA A 238 9.68 14.96 -2.62
N MET A 239 10.52 15.91 -2.20
CA MET A 239 11.96 15.87 -2.49
C MET A 239 12.65 14.71 -1.78
N ASN A 240 12.31 14.43 -0.52
CA ASN A 240 12.85 13.29 0.21
C ASN A 240 12.46 11.97 -0.42
N SER A 241 11.21 11.84 -0.91
CA SER A 241 10.74 10.65 -1.62
C SER A 241 11.53 10.43 -2.91
N LEU A 242 11.74 11.50 -3.70
CA LEU A 242 12.54 11.44 -4.92
C LEU A 242 14.00 11.05 -4.63
N MET A 243 14.63 11.71 -3.66
CA MET A 243 16.04 11.46 -3.34
C MET A 243 16.26 10.07 -2.73
N ALA A 244 15.31 9.55 -1.94
CA ALA A 244 15.34 8.18 -1.44
C ALA A 244 15.27 7.16 -2.61
N MET A 245 14.35 7.35 -3.55
CA MET A 245 14.22 6.53 -4.75
C MET A 245 15.50 6.56 -5.61
N VAL A 246 16.07 7.74 -5.84
CA VAL A 246 17.33 7.90 -6.58
C VAL A 246 18.47 7.17 -5.86
N GLY A 247 18.59 7.35 -4.54
CA GLY A 247 19.59 6.66 -3.72
C GLY A 247 19.46 5.14 -3.81
N GLY A 248 18.24 4.62 -3.72
CA GLY A 248 17.93 3.20 -3.83
C GLY A 248 18.26 2.62 -5.21
N ILE A 249 17.92 3.33 -6.30
CA ILE A 249 18.30 2.96 -7.67
C ILE A 249 19.82 2.89 -7.82
N LEU A 250 20.55 3.91 -7.37
CA LEU A 250 22.01 3.96 -7.49
C LEU A 250 22.69 2.88 -6.65
N ALA A 251 22.18 2.61 -5.44
CA ALA A 251 22.64 1.50 -4.63
C ALA A 251 22.38 0.15 -5.32
N ALA A 252 21.18 -0.05 -5.88
CA ALA A 252 20.83 -1.27 -6.59
C ALA A 252 21.66 -1.46 -7.87
N LEU A 253 21.98 -0.38 -8.60
CA LEU A 253 22.90 -0.39 -9.74
C LEU A 253 24.28 -0.90 -9.32
N TRP A 254 24.82 -0.32 -8.24
CA TRP A 254 26.16 -0.64 -7.74
C TRP A 254 26.26 -2.08 -7.22
N PHE A 255 25.38 -2.46 -6.28
CA PHE A 255 25.41 -3.79 -5.66
C PHE A 255 24.87 -4.88 -6.59
N GLY A 256 23.90 -4.55 -7.43
CA GLY A 256 23.32 -5.47 -8.41
C GLY A 256 24.18 -5.67 -9.66
N LYS A 257 25.26 -4.89 -9.84
CA LYS A 257 26.18 -4.99 -10.99
C LYS A 257 25.43 -4.96 -12.33
N ASN A 258 24.51 -4.01 -12.47
CA ASN A 258 23.61 -3.86 -13.62
C ASN A 258 22.64 -5.02 -13.87
N ASP A 259 22.40 -5.90 -12.88
CA ASP A 259 21.39 -6.95 -13.02
C ASP A 259 19.99 -6.32 -13.16
N PRO A 260 19.28 -6.57 -14.29
CA PRO A 260 17.98 -5.96 -14.52
C PRO A 260 16.91 -6.50 -13.58
N GLY A 261 17.07 -7.68 -12.98
CA GLY A 261 16.14 -8.15 -11.94
C GLY A 261 16.34 -7.44 -10.60
N PHE A 262 17.58 -7.01 -10.31
CA PHE A 262 17.95 -6.40 -9.04
C PHE A 262 17.71 -4.89 -9.02
N ILE A 263 18.03 -4.18 -10.11
CA ILE A 263 17.95 -2.71 -10.18
C ILE A 263 16.55 -2.17 -9.83
N HIS A 264 15.52 -2.93 -10.17
CA HIS A 264 14.12 -2.59 -9.95
C HIS A 264 13.61 -2.83 -8.52
N ASN A 265 14.45 -3.38 -7.62
CA ASN A 265 14.18 -3.37 -6.17
C ASN A 265 14.77 -2.10 -5.50
N GLY A 266 15.47 -1.27 -6.27
CA GLY A 266 16.10 -0.04 -5.80
C GLY A 266 15.13 1.12 -5.56
N PRO A 267 14.29 1.49 -6.55
CA PRO A 267 13.27 2.51 -6.36
C PRO A 267 12.36 2.22 -5.17
#